data_AF-A0A643FTD2-F1
#
_entry.id   AF-A0A643FTD2-F1
#
_cell.length_a   1.000
_cell.length_b   1.000
_cell.length_c   1.000
_cell.angle_alpha   90.00
_cell.angle_beta   90.00
_cell.angle_gamma   90.00
#
_symmetry.space_group_name_H-M   'P 1'
#
loop_
_entity.id
_entity.type
_entity.pdbx_description
1 polymer ?
#
loop_
_entity_poly.entity_id
_entity_poly.type
_entity_poly.pdbx_seq_one_letter_code
_entity_poly.pdbx_strand_id
1 'polypeptide(L)'
;MESTEITINEHGFYQFPIRDIRRLFVVLVALERTGLTSTVALEDLTGHHRHTIAGDLQRLRTELYVDISVTDGLSEKRRPVKLYELVGWGPILNREGVVAAAQATEVL
;
A
#
# COMPACT_ATOMS: atom_id res chain seq x y z
N MET A 1 20.78 4.79 -19.96
CA MET A 1 19.88 4.57 -18.82
C MET A 1 18.67 5.44 -19.06
N GLU A 2 17.54 4.87 -19.46
CA GLU A 2 16.27 5.60 -19.45
C GLU A 2 15.98 5.99 -18.01
N SER A 3 15.94 7.29 -17.73
CA SER A 3 15.39 7.80 -16.48
C SER A 3 13.90 7.46 -16.50
N THR A 4 13.48 6.44 -15.77
CA THR A 4 12.06 6.14 -15.61
C THR A 4 11.46 7.30 -14.82
N GLU A 5 10.72 8.17 -15.51
CA GLU A 5 10.02 9.28 -14.89
C GLU A 5 9.01 8.71 -13.89
N ILE A 6 9.18 9.06 -12.61
CA ILE A 6 8.24 8.66 -11.56
C ILE A 6 7.04 9.59 -11.68
N THR A 7 5.88 9.04 -12.04
CA THR A 7 4.62 9.79 -12.09
C THR A 7 3.91 9.74 -10.73
N ILE A 8 2.96 10.64 -10.51
CA ILE A 8 2.12 10.69 -9.30
C ILE A 8 0.68 10.47 -9.73
N ASN A 9 -0.06 9.61 -9.04
CA ASN A 9 -1.48 9.42 -9.31
C ASN A 9 -2.35 10.51 -8.67
N GLU A 10 -3.63 10.54 -8.99
CA GLU A 10 -4.61 11.50 -8.44
C GLU A 10 -4.75 11.47 -6.90
N HIS A 11 -4.23 10.43 -6.24
CA HIS A 11 -4.27 10.27 -4.79
C HIS A 11 -2.95 10.66 -4.09
N GLY A 12 -1.99 11.20 -4.86
CA GLY A 12 -0.70 11.67 -4.36
C GLY A 12 0.37 10.57 -4.21
N PHE A 13 0.12 9.36 -4.69
CA PHE A 13 1.09 8.25 -4.62
C PHE A 13 2.00 8.22 -5.84
N TYR A 14 3.29 8.05 -5.58
CA TYR A 14 4.27 7.78 -6.63
C TYR A 14 3.97 6.44 -7.33
N GLN A 15 4.16 6.41 -8.64
CA GLN A 15 3.96 5.24 -9.48
C GLN A 15 5.31 4.64 -9.85
N PHE A 16 5.63 3.50 -9.25
CA PHE A 16 6.89 2.82 -9.47
C PHE A 16 6.74 1.56 -10.34
N PRO A 17 7.79 1.15 -11.08
CA PRO A 17 7.79 -0.11 -11.83
C PRO A 17 7.53 -1.34 -10.97
N ILE A 18 6.93 -2.40 -11.52
CA ILE A 18 6.43 -3.57 -10.78
C ILE A 18 7.44 -4.25 -9.83
N ARG A 19 8.75 -4.15 -10.10
CA ARG A 19 9.81 -4.75 -9.28
C ARG A 19 10.45 -3.80 -8.27
N ASP A 20 10.02 -2.54 -8.23
CA ASP A 20 10.54 -1.55 -7.31
C ASP A 20 10.01 -1.79 -5.89
N ILE A 21 10.92 -1.84 -4.92
CA ILE A 21 10.58 -2.08 -3.51
C ILE A 21 9.68 -0.99 -2.92
N ARG A 22 9.78 0.25 -3.43
CA ARG A 22 8.96 1.39 -2.96
C ARG A 22 7.47 1.19 -3.25
N ARG A 23 7.10 0.24 -4.10
CA ARG A 23 5.71 -0.20 -4.24
C ARG A 23 5.15 -0.77 -2.93
N LEU A 24 5.95 -1.47 -2.14
CA LEU A 24 5.50 -1.96 -0.83
C LEU A 24 5.15 -0.79 0.10
N PHE A 25 5.93 0.30 0.02
CA PHE A 25 5.71 1.51 0.81
C PHE A 25 4.43 2.22 0.42
N VAL A 26 4.14 2.32 -0.88
CA VAL A 26 2.86 2.84 -1.40
C VAL A 26 1.67 2.05 -0.83
N VAL A 27 1.72 0.71 -0.87
CA VAL A 27 0.65 -0.13 -0.32
C VAL A 27 0.50 0.05 1.19
N LEU A 28 1.61 0.10 1.94
CA LEU A 28 1.59 0.28 3.38
C LEU A 28 0.99 1.63 3.80
N VAL A 29 1.40 2.71 3.14
CA VAL A 29 0.90 4.06 3.43
C VAL A 29 -0.57 4.18 3.01
N ALA A 30 -0.97 3.55 1.92
CA ALA A 30 -2.39 3.44 1.54
C ALA A 30 -3.21 2.70 2.60
N LEU A 31 -2.70 1.57 3.09
CA LEU A 31 -3.36 0.80 4.15
C LEU A 31 -3.54 1.63 5.43
N GLU A 32 -2.50 2.34 5.88
CA GLU A 32 -2.60 3.25 7.02
C GLU A 32 -3.68 4.32 6.82
N ARG A 33 -3.71 4.95 5.64
CA ARG A 33 -4.68 6.00 5.31
C ARG A 33 -6.12 5.50 5.31
N THR A 34 -6.35 4.27 4.85
CA THR A 34 -7.70 3.72 4.72
C THR A 34 -8.20 3.03 5.98
N GLY A 35 -7.31 2.67 6.91
CA GLY A 35 -7.65 1.79 8.03
C GLY A 35 -8.04 0.39 7.52
N LEU A 36 -9.27 -0.03 7.81
CA LEU A 36 -9.80 -1.34 7.39
C LEU A 36 -10.28 -1.30 5.92
N THR A 37 -9.59 -2.02 5.03
CA THR A 37 -9.80 -1.89 3.58
C THR A 37 -9.70 -3.21 2.83
N SER A 38 -10.14 -3.25 1.57
CA SER A 38 -10.00 -4.41 0.68
C SER A 38 -8.89 -4.20 -0.35
N THR A 39 -8.43 -5.27 -1.01
CA THR A 39 -7.45 -5.15 -2.11
C THR A 39 -8.00 -4.38 -3.32
N VAL A 40 -9.31 -4.32 -3.50
CA VAL A 40 -9.94 -3.53 -4.58
C VAL A 40 -9.80 -2.04 -4.28
N ALA A 41 -10.14 -1.63 -3.06
CA ALA A 41 -9.99 -0.25 -2.64
C ALA A 41 -8.51 0.19 -2.63
N LEU A 42 -7.58 -0.70 -2.28
CA LEU A 42 -6.15 -0.42 -2.40
C LEU A 42 -5.68 -0.33 -3.86
N GLU A 43 -6.23 -1.14 -4.78
CA GLU A 43 -5.97 -1.04 -6.22
C GLU A 43 -6.39 0.33 -6.75
N ASP A 44 -7.60 0.77 -6.43
CA ASP A 44 -8.11 2.09 -6.82
C ASP A 44 -7.23 3.21 -6.26
N LEU A 45 -6.84 3.13 -4.99
CA LEU A 45 -6.07 4.18 -4.31
C LEU A 45 -4.60 4.26 -4.77
N THR A 46 -3.98 3.12 -5.06
CA THR A 46 -2.52 3.05 -5.33
C THR A 46 -2.18 2.91 -6.80
N GLY A 47 -3.13 2.48 -7.64
CA GLY A 47 -2.86 2.05 -9.02
C GLY A 47 -2.18 0.68 -9.11
N HIS A 48 -2.03 -0.05 -8.00
CA HIS A 48 -1.42 -1.38 -8.01
C HIS A 48 -2.45 -2.45 -8.36
N HIS A 49 -2.06 -3.41 -9.18
CA HIS A 49 -2.96 -4.49 -9.58
C HIS A 49 -3.36 -5.33 -8.36
N ARG A 50 -4.66 -5.59 -8.16
CA ARG A 50 -5.16 -6.32 -6.96
C ARG A 50 -4.50 -7.69 -6.72
N HIS A 51 -4.14 -8.40 -7.80
CA HIS A 51 -3.45 -9.70 -7.72
C HIS A 51 -2.02 -9.60 -7.18
N THR A 52 -1.36 -8.44 -7.27
CA THR A 52 -0.04 -8.23 -6.68
C THR A 52 -0.14 -7.71 -5.25
N ILE A 53 -1.16 -6.91 -4.93
CA ILE A 53 -1.35 -6.32 -3.58
C ILE A 53 -1.37 -7.39 -2.49
N ALA A 54 -2.06 -8.52 -2.69
CA ALA A 54 -2.06 -9.60 -1.70
C ALA A 54 -0.64 -10.15 -1.42
N GLY A 55 0.19 -10.26 -2.46
CA GLY A 55 1.60 -10.63 -2.33
C GLY A 55 2.40 -9.53 -1.63
N ASP A 56 2.18 -8.27 -1.98
CA ASP A 56 2.84 -7.12 -1.36
C ASP A 56 2.54 -7.03 0.15
N LEU A 57 1.28 -7.24 0.55
CA LEU A 57 0.85 -7.31 1.95
C LEU A 57 1.53 -8.46 2.69
N GLN A 58 1.66 -9.63 2.05
CA GLN A 58 2.37 -10.76 2.64
C GLN A 58 3.85 -10.42 2.85
N ARG A 59 4.50 -9.79 1.86
CA ARG A 59 5.91 -9.37 1.95
C ARG A 59 6.13 -8.30 3.03
N LEU A 60 5.22 -7.34 3.16
CA LEU A 60 5.23 -6.36 4.26
C LEU A 60 5.25 -7.07 5.63
N ARG A 61 4.45 -8.12 5.79
CA ARG A 61 4.41 -8.91 7.03
C ARG A 61 5.68 -9.73 7.26
N THR A 62 6.16 -10.44 6.23
CA THR A 62 7.23 -11.44 6.41
C THR A 62 8.63 -10.88 6.25
N GLU A 63 8.83 -9.92 5.35
CA GLU A 63 10.14 -9.35 5.05
C GLU A 63 10.41 -8.08 5.88
N LEU A 64 9.36 -7.30 6.17
CA LEU A 64 9.48 -6.00 6.84
C LEU A 64 8.85 -5.98 8.24
N TYR A 65 8.32 -7.12 8.70
CA TYR A 65 7.76 -7.31 10.05
C TYR A 65 6.65 -6.31 10.42
N VAL A 66 5.88 -5.87 9.41
CA VAL A 66 4.69 -5.03 9.61
C VAL A 66 3.55 -5.91 10.14
N ASP A 67 2.82 -5.41 11.14
CA ASP A 67 1.65 -6.09 11.68
C ASP A 67 0.39 -5.67 10.91
N ILE A 68 -0.20 -6.61 10.18
CA ILE A 68 -1.40 -6.41 9.37
C ILE A 68 -2.41 -7.47 9.77
N SER A 69 -3.56 -7.03 10.28
CA SER A 69 -4.68 -7.92 10.58
C SER A 69 -5.44 -8.25 9.30
N VAL A 70 -6.05 -9.45 9.26
CA VAL A 70 -6.90 -9.88 8.16
C VAL A 70 -8.22 -10.38 8.74
N THR A 71 -9.32 -9.78 8.31
CA THR A 71 -10.68 -10.16 8.74
C THR A 71 -11.56 -10.48 7.53
N ASP A 72 -12.61 -11.27 7.76
CA ASP A 72 -13.65 -11.50 6.76
C ASP A 72 -14.67 -10.37 6.82
N GLY A 73 -15.06 -9.86 5.66
CA GLY A 73 -16.04 -8.80 5.52
C GLY A 73 -16.88 -8.92 4.26
N LEU A 74 -17.66 -7.88 3.98
CA LEU A 74 -18.50 -7.80 2.80
C LEU A 74 -18.14 -6.54 2.00
N SER A 75 -18.02 -6.70 0.68
CA SER A 75 -17.98 -5.55 -0.23
C SER A 75 -19.33 -4.84 -0.25
N GLU A 76 -19.40 -3.65 -0.87
CA GLU A 76 -20.63 -2.90 -1.09
C GLU A 76 -21.74 -3.74 -1.76
N LYS A 77 -21.35 -4.69 -2.62
CA LYS A 77 -22.26 -5.63 -3.30
C LYS A 77 -22.58 -6.89 -2.47
N ARG A 78 -22.34 -6.87 -1.16
CA ARG A 78 -22.54 -7.98 -0.22
C ARG A 78 -21.84 -9.29 -0.61
N ARG A 79 -20.69 -9.20 -1.30
CA ARG A 79 -19.84 -10.37 -1.59
C ARG A 79 -18.77 -10.52 -0.51
N PRO A 80 -18.48 -11.76 -0.03
CA PRO A 80 -17.39 -12.01 0.89
C PRO A 80 -16.05 -11.48 0.35
N VAL A 81 -15.32 -10.75 1.17
CA VAL A 81 -13.99 -10.22 0.86
C VAL A 81 -13.08 -10.30 2.09
N LYS A 82 -11.77 -10.36 1.86
CA LYS A 82 -10.78 -10.13 2.92
C LYS A 82 -10.57 -8.64 3.11
N LEU A 83 -10.62 -8.22 4.36
CA LEU A 83 -10.29 -6.86 4.80
C LEU A 83 -8.95 -6.89 5.54
N TYR A 84 -8.17 -5.84 5.33
CA TYR A 84 -6.82 -5.67 5.84
C TYR A 84 -6.77 -4.37 6.63
N GLU A 85 -6.07 -4.37 7.75
CA GLU A 85 -5.86 -3.19 8.58
C GLU A 85 -4.43 -3.20 9.10
N LEU A 86 -3.78 -2.03 9.06
CA LEU A 86 -2.47 -1.84 9.66
C LEU A 86 -2.62 -1.77 11.18
N VAL A 87 -2.09 -2.76 11.89
CA VAL A 87 -2.06 -2.79 13.36
C VAL A 87 -0.80 -2.10 13.89
N GLY A 88 0.32 -2.24 13.17
CA GLY A 88 1.57 -1.61 13.55
C GLY A 88 2.62 -1.65 12.45
N TRP A 89 3.46 -0.62 12.40
CA TRP A 89 4.53 -0.47 11.41
C TRP A 89 5.68 -1.47 11.56
N GLY A 90 5.70 -2.22 12.66
CA GLY A 90 6.83 -3.09 13.01
C GLY A 90 8.04 -2.32 13.53
N PRO A 91 9.11 -3.02 13.91
CA PRO A 91 10.25 -2.42 14.58
C PRO A 91 11.31 -1.81 13.64
N ILE A 92 11.24 -2.11 12.33
CA ILE A 92 12.33 -1.78 11.38
C ILE A 92 12.04 -0.51 10.59
N LEU A 93 10.77 -0.26 10.25
CA LEU A 93 10.40 0.82 9.35
C LEU A 93 10.36 2.17 10.07
N ASN A 94 11.00 3.18 9.49
CA ASN A 94 10.76 4.57 9.85
C ASN A 94 9.52 5.06 9.10
N ARG A 95 8.42 5.26 9.83
CA ARG A 95 7.13 5.70 9.26
C ARG A 95 7.26 6.95 8.38
N GLU A 96 7.91 8.00 8.87
CA GLU A 96 8.01 9.28 8.15
C GLU A 96 8.81 9.13 6.85
N GLY A 97 9.93 8.40 6.90
CA GLY A 97 10.73 8.11 5.72
C GLY A 97 9.98 7.28 4.68
N VAL A 98 9.18 6.30 5.13
CA VAL A 98 8.34 5.49 4.23
C VAL A 98 7.22 6.32 3.60
N VAL A 99 6.57 7.19 4.37
CA VAL A 99 5.53 8.12 3.85
C VAL A 99 6.13 9.04 2.79
N ALA A 100 7.28 9.67 3.07
CA ALA A 100 7.96 10.53 2.11
C ALA A 100 8.42 9.79 0.84
N ALA A 101 8.79 8.51 0.96
CA ALA A 101 9.17 7.69 -0.19
C ALA A 101 7.96 7.22 -1.03
N ALA A 102 6.75 7.21 -0.46
CA ALA A 102 5.55 6.69 -1.08
C ALA A 102 4.64 7.76 -1.68
N GLN A 103 4.64 8.95 -1.08
CA GLN A 103 3.74 10.04 -1.45
C GLN A 103 4.51 11.32 -1.74
N ALA A 104 4.06 12.03 -2.77
CA ALA A 104 4.46 13.41 -2.95
C ALA A 104 3.85 14.23 -1.81
N THR A 105 4.69 14.77 -0.95
CA THR A 105 4.24 15.79 0.01
C THR A 105 4.07 17.06 -0.81
N GLU A 106 2.90 17.70 -0.76
CA GLU A 106 2.78 19.07 -1.28
C GLU A 106 3.82 19.92 -0.54
N VAL A 107 4.81 20.41 -1.28
CA VAL A 107 5.61 21.55 -0.80
C VAL A 107 4.65 22.73 -0.88
N LEU A 108 4.04 23.07 0.26
CA LEU A 108 3.32 24.33 0.45
C LEU A 108 4.26 25.52 0.16
#